data_AF-F6KMM7-F1
#
_entry.id   AF-F6KMM7-F1
#
_cell.length_a   1.000
_cell.length_b   1.000
_cell.length_c   1.000
_cell.angle_alpha   90.00
_cell.angle_beta   90.00
_cell.angle_gamma   90.00
#
_symmetry.space_group_name_H-M   'P 1'
#
loop_
_entity.id
_entity.type
_entity.pdbx_description
1 polymer ?
#
loop_
_entity_poly.entity_id
_entity_poly.type
_entity_poly.pdbx_seq_one_letter_code
_entity_poly.pdbx_strand_id
1 'polypeptide(L)'
;VIVGYCPIGSSRDVSWVNVKCPPLLEDELLVSIGRKYNKSSAQVALRFNAQRGVVVIPKSFSPERIKHNFQIFDFSLTEEEMKAIEALNKNIRFVELLMWSDHPEYPFHDEY
;
A
#
# COMPACT_ATOMS: atom_id res chain seq x y z
N VAL A 1 -13.20 10.07 -7.15
CA VAL A 1 -11.87 9.49 -7.46
C VAL A 1 -11.18 9.18 -6.15
N ILE A 2 -10.67 7.95 -5.97
CA ILE A 2 -9.91 7.57 -4.78
C ILE A 2 -8.41 7.75 -5.07
N VAL A 3 -7.70 8.40 -4.13
CA VAL A 3 -6.25 8.57 -4.19
C VAL A 3 -5.62 7.86 -2.98
N GLY A 4 -4.84 6.82 -3.25
CA GLY A 4 -4.12 6.04 -2.26
C GLY A 4 -2.88 6.76 -1.75
N TYR A 5 -3.00 7.42 -0.60
CA TYR A 5 -1.85 7.87 0.19
C TYR A 5 -1.26 6.69 0.98
N CYS A 6 0.03 6.80 1.36
CA CYS A 6 0.81 5.69 1.92
C CYS A 6 0.67 4.37 1.12
N PRO A 7 0.73 4.38 -0.23
CA PRO A 7 0.40 3.20 -1.04
C PRO A 7 1.41 2.04 -0.91
N ILE A 8 2.54 2.28 -0.22
CA ILE A 8 3.59 1.30 0.07
C ILE A 8 3.76 1.04 1.58
N GLY A 9 2.74 1.34 2.40
CA GLY A 9 2.73 0.99 3.82
C GLY A 9 3.47 1.96 4.75
N SER A 10 3.52 3.26 4.38
CA SER A 10 4.16 4.34 5.16
C SER A 10 5.70 4.21 5.27
N SER A 11 6.36 5.23 5.84
CA SER A 11 7.75 5.16 6.31
C SER A 11 7.92 4.43 7.64
N ARG A 12 6.82 4.03 8.29
CA ARG A 12 6.78 3.37 9.60
C ARG A 12 7.37 4.19 10.75
N ASP A 13 7.18 5.50 10.70
CA ASP A 13 7.52 6.40 11.79
C ASP A 13 6.62 6.13 13.01
N VAL A 14 7.24 5.78 14.13
CA VAL A 14 6.57 5.36 15.36
C VAL A 14 5.69 6.46 15.99
N SER A 15 5.88 7.72 15.61
CA SER A 15 5.10 8.83 16.17
C SER A 15 3.66 8.90 15.67
N TRP A 16 3.35 8.31 14.52
CA TRP A 16 2.01 8.34 13.92
C TRP A 16 1.59 7.04 13.21
N VAL A 17 2.49 6.05 13.08
CA VAL A 17 2.18 4.77 12.45
C VAL A 17 1.88 3.70 13.50
N ASN A 18 0.79 2.97 13.28
CA ASN A 18 0.50 1.73 14.00
C ASN A 18 1.50 0.64 13.60
N VAL A 19 2.60 0.56 14.34
CA VAL A 19 3.67 -0.42 14.10
C VAL A 19 3.33 -1.84 14.55
N LYS A 20 2.20 -2.07 15.23
CA LYS A 20 1.69 -3.42 15.52
C LYS A 20 1.36 -4.17 14.23
N CYS A 21 1.02 -3.43 13.17
CA CYS A 21 0.86 -4.00 11.84
C CYS A 21 2.24 -4.33 11.24
N PRO A 22 2.43 -5.55 10.71
CA PRO A 22 3.69 -5.94 10.08
C PRO A 22 3.98 -5.05 8.85
N PRO A 23 5.25 -4.90 8.45
CA PRO A 23 5.61 -4.14 7.26
C PRO A 23 4.96 -4.70 5.99
N LEU A 24 4.23 -3.86 5.25
CA LEU A 24 3.52 -4.27 4.02
C LEU A 24 4.46 -4.91 3.00
N LEU A 25 5.63 -4.30 2.79
CA LEU A 25 6.57 -4.70 1.73
C LEU A 25 7.31 -6.02 2.02
N GLU A 26 7.16 -6.56 3.23
CA GLU A 26 7.71 -7.85 3.65
C GLU A 26 6.68 -8.99 3.56
N ASP A 27 5.44 -8.69 3.16
CA ASP A 27 4.40 -9.69 2.97
C ASP A 27 4.83 -10.75 1.93
N GLU A 28 4.77 -12.02 2.31
CA GLU A 28 5.28 -13.14 1.51
C GLU A 28 4.56 -13.28 0.16
N LEU A 29 3.27 -12.96 0.10
CA LEU A 29 2.51 -13.00 -1.15
C LEU A 29 3.00 -11.89 -2.09
N LEU A 30 3.17 -10.67 -1.60
CA LEU A 30 3.69 -9.56 -2.41
C LEU A 30 5.12 -9.82 -2.89
N VAL A 31 5.96 -10.41 -2.03
CA VAL A 31 7.33 -10.80 -2.39
C VAL A 31 7.34 -11.90 -3.44
N SER A 32 6.49 -12.92 -3.30
CA SER A 32 6.43 -14.04 -4.26
C SER A 32 5.92 -13.60 -5.64
N ILE A 33 4.87 -12.78 -5.70
CA ILE A 33 4.38 -12.19 -6.94
C ILE A 33 5.46 -11.29 -7.55
N GLY A 34 6.15 -10.48 -6.74
CA GLY A 34 7.27 -9.66 -7.21
C GLY A 34 8.33 -10.49 -7.92
N ARG A 35 8.76 -11.61 -7.33
CA ARG A 35 9.73 -12.52 -7.95
C ARG A 35 9.26 -13.06 -9.30
N LYS A 36 7.98 -13.42 -9.45
CA LYS A 36 7.40 -13.92 -10.72
C LYS A 36 7.60 -12.93 -11.88
N TYR A 37 7.48 -11.63 -11.61
CA TYR A 37 7.60 -10.57 -12.62
C TYR A 37 8.97 -9.89 -12.67
N ASN A 38 9.94 -10.35 -11.88
CA ASN A 38 11.21 -9.65 -11.64
C ASN A 38 10.98 -8.18 -11.16
N LYS A 39 10.05 -8.03 -10.22
CA LYS A 39 9.61 -6.77 -9.62
C LYS A 39 9.76 -6.81 -8.10
N SER A 40 9.79 -5.63 -7.47
CA SER A 40 9.73 -5.53 -6.00
C SER A 40 8.30 -5.65 -5.48
N SER A 41 8.14 -6.01 -4.20
CA SER A 41 6.84 -5.99 -3.52
C SER A 41 6.18 -4.60 -3.56
N ALA A 42 6.99 -3.53 -3.54
CA ALA A 42 6.50 -2.15 -3.70
C ALA A 42 5.88 -1.92 -5.07
N GLN A 43 6.51 -2.40 -6.14
CA GLN A 43 5.93 -2.31 -7.49
C GLN A 43 4.63 -3.12 -7.61
N VAL A 44 4.56 -4.29 -6.98
CA VAL A 44 3.33 -5.10 -6.96
C VAL A 44 2.19 -4.36 -6.24
N ALA A 45 2.46 -3.78 -5.06
CA ALA A 45 1.47 -3.01 -4.30
C ALA A 45 0.98 -1.76 -5.07
N LEU A 46 1.89 -1.08 -5.79
CA LEU A 46 1.55 0.06 -6.64
C LEU A 46 0.76 -0.37 -7.88
N ARG A 47 1.18 -1.45 -8.55
CA ARG A 47 0.50 -2.01 -9.72
C ARG A 47 -0.92 -2.44 -9.37
N PHE A 48 -1.12 -3.10 -8.24
CA PHE A 48 -2.43 -3.53 -7.76
C PHE A 48 -3.43 -2.36 -7.72
N ASN A 49 -3.05 -1.26 -7.05
CA ASN A 49 -3.91 -0.08 -6.95
C ASN A 49 -4.12 0.60 -8.29
N ALA A 50 -3.06 0.80 -9.08
CA ALA A 50 -3.16 1.44 -10.39
C ALA A 50 -4.07 0.64 -11.34
N GLN A 51 -3.97 -0.70 -11.34
CA GLN A 51 -4.74 -1.59 -12.22
C GLN A 51 -6.25 -1.57 -11.89
N ARG A 52 -6.63 -1.40 -10.62
CA ARG A 52 -8.04 -1.25 -10.19
C ARG A 52 -8.55 0.20 -10.23
N GLY A 53 -7.83 1.11 -10.89
CA GLY A 53 -8.24 2.50 -11.08
C GLY A 53 -8.03 3.43 -9.88
N VAL A 54 -7.25 3.02 -8.87
CA VAL A 54 -6.87 3.86 -7.74
C VAL A 54 -5.58 4.61 -8.06
N VAL A 55 -5.59 5.93 -7.94
CA VAL A 55 -4.38 6.76 -8.12
C VAL A 55 -3.43 6.53 -6.95
N VAL A 56 -2.14 6.33 -7.21
CA VAL A 56 -1.11 6.13 -6.17
C VAL A 56 -0.13 7.28 -6.12
N ILE A 57 0.25 7.70 -4.90
CA ILE A 57 1.22 8.77 -4.65
C ILE A 57 2.40 8.28 -3.77
N PRO A 58 3.24 7.36 -4.26
CA PRO A 58 4.38 6.86 -3.49
C PRO A 58 5.45 7.94 -3.30
N LYS A 59 5.90 8.12 -2.06
CA LYS A 59 7.02 9.03 -1.74
C LYS A 59 8.34 8.27 -1.73
N SER A 60 9.38 8.86 -2.32
CA SER A 60 10.77 8.46 -2.13
C SER A 60 11.69 9.67 -2.30
N PHE A 61 12.83 9.66 -1.60
CA PHE A 61 13.94 10.59 -1.83
C PHE A 61 15.16 9.91 -2.49
N SER A 62 15.14 8.59 -2.66
CA SER A 62 16.17 7.88 -3.44
C SER A 62 15.81 7.93 -4.92
N PRO A 63 16.68 8.46 -5.79
CA PRO A 63 16.47 8.49 -7.24
C PRO A 63 16.19 7.10 -7.84
N GLU A 64 16.85 6.07 -7.32
CA GLU A 64 16.70 4.69 -7.76
C GLU A 64 15.28 4.19 -7.46
N ARG A 65 14.80 4.39 -6.22
CA ARG A 65 13.43 4.03 -5.83
C ARG A 65 12.37 4.87 -6.55
N ILE A 66 12.65 6.14 -6.85
CA ILE A 66 11.74 6.99 -7.65
C ILE A 66 11.54 6.37 -9.04
N LYS A 67 12.64 6.02 -9.72
CA LYS A 67 12.59 5.34 -11.02
C LYS A 67 11.87 3.98 -10.90
N HIS A 68 12.21 3.20 -9.88
CA HIS A 68 11.66 1.86 -9.66
C HIS A 68 10.14 1.87 -9.43
N ASN A 69 9.64 2.82 -8.63
CA ASN A 69 8.21 2.98 -8.35
C ASN A 69 7.39 3.36 -9.60
N PHE A 70 8.03 3.97 -10.61
CA PHE A 70 7.36 4.32 -11.87
C PHE A 70 7.28 3.15 -12.86
N GLN A 71 8.12 2.13 -12.70
CA GLN A 71 8.16 0.94 -13.56
C GLN A 71 7.07 -0.09 -13.21
N ILE A 72 5.81 0.36 -13.22
CA ILE A 72 4.61 -0.44 -12.91
C ILE A 72 3.67 -0.59 -14.12
N PHE A 73 4.05 -0.06 -15.27
CA PHE A 73 3.24 -0.04 -16.49
C PHE A 73 3.71 -1.03 -17.56
N ASP A 74 4.84 -1.70 -17.30
CA ASP A 74 5.44 -2.72 -18.17
C ASP A 74 5.01 -4.15 -17.79
N PHE A 75 4.10 -4.30 -16.84
CA PHE A 75 3.48 -5.59 -16.48
C PHE A 75 2.05 -5.40 -15.97
N SER A 76 1.30 -6.50 -15.89
CA SER A 76 -0.04 -6.56 -15.30
C SER A 76 -0.17 -7.77 -14.39
N LEU A 77 -0.98 -7.63 -13.34
CA LEU A 77 -1.35 -8.73 -12.46
C LEU A 77 -2.50 -9.51 -13.10
N THR A 78 -2.52 -10.83 -12.93
CA THR A 78 -3.66 -11.64 -13.38
C THR A 78 -4.86 -11.43 -12.45
N GLU A 79 -6.05 -11.85 -12.89
CA GLU A 79 -7.26 -11.77 -12.06
C GLU A 79 -7.11 -12.56 -10.74
N GLU A 80 -6.43 -13.70 -10.80
CA GLU A 80 -6.15 -14.54 -9.62
C GLU A 80 -5.22 -13.83 -8.64
N GLU A 81 -4.18 -13.14 -9.15
CA GLU A 81 -3.25 -12.37 -8.33
C GLU A 81 -3.93 -11.14 -7.73
N MET A 82 -4.77 -10.45 -8.51
CA MET A 82 -5.57 -9.33 -8.02
C MET A 82 -6.46 -9.76 -6.85
N LYS A 83 -7.17 -10.89 -6.98
CA LYS A 83 -8.00 -11.46 -5.91
C LYS A 83 -7.17 -11.89 -4.70
N ALA A 84 -6.00 -12.50 -4.92
CA ALA A 84 -5.13 -12.93 -3.84
C ALA A 84 -4.58 -11.75 -3.02
N ILE A 85 -4.20 -10.65 -3.69
CA ILE A 85 -3.75 -9.42 -3.02
C ILE A 85 -4.91 -8.74 -2.30
N GLU A 86 -6.11 -8.73 -2.88
CA GLU A 86 -7.31 -8.19 -2.22
C GLU A 86 -7.65 -8.96 -0.92
N ALA A 87 -7.45 -10.27 -0.92
CA ALA A 87 -7.64 -11.11 0.27
C ALA A 87 -6.63 -10.84 1.40
N LEU A 88 -5.55 -10.07 1.16
CA LEU A 88 -4.64 -9.60 2.21
C LEU A 88 -5.25 -8.52 3.11
N ASN A 89 -6.42 -7.98 2.76
CA ASN A 89 -7.04 -6.92 3.54
C ASN A 89 -7.28 -7.36 4.99
N LYS A 90 -6.69 -6.62 5.94
CA LYS A 90 -6.86 -6.85 7.39
C LYS A 90 -7.89 -5.92 8.01
N ASN A 91 -8.41 -4.96 7.25
CA ASN A 91 -9.21 -3.84 7.75
C ASN A 91 -8.57 -3.10 8.95
N ILE A 92 -7.23 -3.05 8.97
CA ILE A 92 -6.45 -2.31 9.98
C ILE A 92 -5.67 -1.21 9.26
N ARG A 93 -5.69 -0.01 9.84
CA ARG A 93 -5.05 1.18 9.27
C ARG A 93 -3.64 1.33 9.85
N PHE A 94 -2.66 1.64 9.00
CA PHE A 94 -1.35 2.09 9.49
C PHE A 94 -1.42 3.46 10.14
N VAL A 95 -2.36 4.32 9.72
CA VAL A 95 -2.52 5.68 10.24
C VAL A 95 -3.93 5.80 10.77
N GLU A 96 -4.02 5.78 12.10
CA GLU A 96 -5.28 5.80 12.82
C GLU A 96 -5.64 7.22 13.28
N LEU A 97 -4.66 8.12 13.45
CA LEU A 97 -4.88 9.48 13.98
C LEU A 97 -5.58 9.47 15.37
N LEU A 98 -5.26 8.49 16.22
CA LEU A 98 -5.92 8.28 17.51
C LEU A 98 -5.91 9.51 18.43
N MET A 99 -4.94 10.41 18.26
CA MET A 99 -4.88 11.69 18.98
C MET A 99 -6.07 12.62 18.71
N TRP A 100 -6.87 12.36 17.68
CA TRP A 100 -8.07 13.13 17.33
C TRP A 100 -9.35 12.29 17.41
N SER A 101 -9.30 11.12 18.05
CA SER A 101 -10.45 10.20 18.13
C SER A 101 -11.64 10.76 18.91
N ASP A 102 -11.42 11.78 19.73
CA ASP A 102 -12.45 12.52 20.47
C ASP A 102 -13.10 13.66 19.65
N HIS A 103 -12.55 13.99 18.47
CA HIS A 103 -13.13 15.01 17.60
C HIS A 103 -14.48 14.53 17.04
N PRO A 104 -15.55 15.36 17.03
CA PRO A 104 -16.86 14.97 16.51
C PRO A 104 -16.83 14.46 15.06
N GLU A 105 -15.94 15.02 14.25
CA GLU A 105 -15.73 14.65 12.83
C GLU A 105 -14.57 13.67 12.64
N TYR A 106 -14.19 12.89 13.66
CA TYR A 106 -13.15 11.88 13.49
C TYR A 106 -13.57 10.85 12.44
N PRO A 107 -12.82 10.70 11.33
CA PRO A 107 -13.34 10.05 10.13
C PRO A 107 -13.32 8.51 10.18
N PHE A 108 -12.84 7.89 11.27
CA PHE A 108 -12.62 6.44 11.32
C PHE A 108 -13.40 5.72 12.43
N HIS A 109 -14.45 6.34 12.98
CA HIS A 109 -15.40 5.64 13.85
C HIS A 109 -16.38 4.78 13.04
N ASP A 110 -16.84 5.29 11.91
CA ASP A 110 -17.77 4.60 11.02
C ASP A 110 -17.07 3.52 10.18
N GLU A 111 -17.87 2.65 9.57
CA GLU A 111 -17.40 1.48 8.82
C GLU A 111 -16.55 1.86 7.58
N TYR A 112 -16.95 2.89 6.83
CA TYR A 112 -16.26 3.40 5.63
C TYR A 112 -16.63 4.84 5.26
#